data_AF-U3TAQ9-F1
#
_entry.id   AF-U3TAQ9-F1
#
_cell.length_a   1.000
_cell.length_b   1.000
_cell.length_c   1.000
_cell.angle_alpha   90.00
_cell.angle_beta   90.00
_cell.angle_gamma   90.00
#
_symmetry.space_group_name_H-M   'P 1'
#
loop_
_entity.id
_entity.type
_entity.pdbx_description
1 polymer ?
#
loop_
_entity_poly.entity_id
_entity_poly.type
_entity_poly.pdbx_seq_one_letter_code
_entity_poly.pdbx_strand_id
1 'polypeptide(L)'
;MEVIEAILIFALVVYTPYIASALYYLRKGSMKLALCILSLALLLTLPSALIPIVPASLASIALIGFLAASRLEHMTRWPILWGFFIAGIVSGLVTVLFWFDSSDLSFYYNLPAVLLGDYLYELSIATIGDPTSSYAHYTIPPPLRTPWVYLPASIVAWSSVGVVIEAAAKLFRIGQW
;
A
#
# COMPACT_ATOMS: atom_id res chain seq x y z
N MET A 1 12.79 13.10 -14.82
CA MET A 1 12.28 13.73 -13.60
C MET A 1 13.47 14.23 -12.80
N GLU A 2 13.46 15.49 -12.37
CA GLU A 2 14.49 15.98 -11.46
C GLU A 2 14.27 15.39 -10.05
N VAL A 3 15.34 15.23 -9.26
CA VAL A 3 15.26 14.61 -7.92
C VAL A 3 14.22 15.31 -7.03
N ILE A 4 14.12 16.63 -7.13
CA ILE A 4 13.15 17.44 -6.36
C ILE A 4 11.71 17.09 -6.76
N GLU A 5 11.44 16.96 -8.06
CA GLU A 5 10.12 16.61 -8.59
C GLU A 5 9.68 15.22 -8.11
N ALA A 6 10.59 14.24 -8.12
CA ALA A 6 10.35 12.89 -7.61
C ALA A 6 9.96 12.88 -6.13
N ILE A 7 10.69 13.66 -5.31
CA ILE A 7 10.42 13.80 -3.88
C ILE A 7 9.06 14.46 -3.64
N LEU A 8 8.72 15.49 -4.41
CA LEU A 8 7.43 16.18 -4.30
C LEU A 8 6.26 15.26 -4.66
N ILE A 9 6.38 14.50 -5.76
CA ILE A 9 5.37 13.52 -6.17
C ILE A 9 5.20 12.43 -5.11
N PHE A 10 6.31 11.87 -4.63
CA PHE A 10 6.30 10.85 -3.58
C PHE A 10 5.61 11.36 -2.31
N ALA A 11 5.99 12.55 -1.84
CA ALA A 11 5.37 13.18 -0.68
C ALA A 11 3.86 13.40 -0.89
N LEU A 12 3.47 13.90 -2.06
CA LEU A 12 2.06 14.12 -2.39
C LEU A 12 1.27 12.80 -2.31
N VAL A 13 1.79 11.73 -2.91
CA VAL A 13 1.14 10.41 -2.90
C VAL A 13 1.02 9.86 -1.47
N VAL A 14 2.09 9.93 -0.67
CA VAL A 14 2.10 9.41 0.71
C VAL A 14 1.17 10.21 1.61
N TYR A 15 1.13 11.54 1.52
CA TYR A 15 0.38 12.37 2.46
C TYR A 15 -1.08 12.64 2.05
N THR A 16 -1.45 12.42 0.80
CA THR A 16 -2.85 12.61 0.33
C THR A 16 -3.86 11.79 1.14
N PRO A 17 -3.64 10.48 1.44
CA PRO A 17 -4.56 9.69 2.26
C PRO A 17 -4.72 10.20 3.69
N TYR A 18 -3.70 10.82 4.28
CA TYR A 18 -3.81 11.46 5.60
C TYR A 18 -4.76 12.65 5.56
N ILE A 19 -4.58 13.54 4.58
CA ILE A 19 -5.43 14.72 4.40
C ILE A 19 -6.88 14.28 4.11
N ALA A 20 -7.07 13.32 3.20
CA ALA A 20 -8.39 12.79 2.87
C ALA A 20 -9.09 12.19 4.10
N SER A 21 -8.34 11.44 4.93
CA SER A 21 -8.87 10.84 6.15
C SER A 21 -9.23 11.87 7.21
N ALA A 22 -8.38 12.87 7.42
CA ALA A 22 -8.66 13.96 8.34
C ALA A 22 -9.92 14.74 7.93
N LEU A 23 -10.06 15.07 6.64
CA LEU A 23 -11.26 15.75 6.11
C LEU A 23 -12.52 14.90 6.26
N TYR A 24 -12.42 13.58 6.05
CA TYR A 24 -13.53 12.65 6.25
C TYR A 24 -14.03 12.68 7.70
N TYR A 25 -13.13 12.54 8.68
CA TYR A 25 -13.51 12.55 10.10
C TYR A 25 -13.99 13.92 10.58
N LEU A 26 -13.43 15.01 10.04
CA LEU A 26 -13.90 16.36 10.32
C LEU A 26 -15.36 16.53 9.88
N ARG A 27 -15.72 16.04 8.67
CA ARG A 27 -17.09 16.08 8.17
C ARG A 27 -18.07 15.22 8.98
N LYS A 28 -17.60 14.14 9.60
CA LYS A 28 -18.39 13.33 10.55
C LYS A 28 -18.44 13.88 11.98
N GLY A 29 -17.94 15.11 12.21
CA GLY A 29 -17.95 15.76 13.53
C GLY A 29 -16.91 15.21 14.52
N SER A 30 -15.99 14.36 14.07
CA SER A 30 -14.97 13.72 14.91
C SER A 30 -13.65 14.50 14.92
N MET A 31 -13.66 15.72 15.46
CA MET A 31 -12.49 16.62 15.46
C MET A 31 -11.25 15.99 16.09
N LYS A 32 -11.39 15.21 17.17
CA LYS A 32 -10.27 14.52 17.84
C LYS A 32 -9.54 13.54 16.92
N LEU A 33 -10.29 12.76 16.13
CA LEU A 33 -9.71 11.81 15.17
C LEU A 33 -9.03 12.53 14.01
N ALA A 34 -9.66 13.58 13.48
CA ALA A 34 -9.06 14.40 12.44
C ALA A 34 -7.72 15.01 12.89
N LEU A 35 -7.68 15.58 14.10
CA LEU A 35 -6.45 16.11 14.68
C LEU A 35 -5.41 15.00 14.91
N CYS A 36 -5.80 13.84 15.42
CA CYS A 36 -4.89 12.72 15.62
C CYS A 36 -4.24 12.26 14.30
N ILE A 37 -5.00 12.17 13.20
CA ILE A 37 -4.47 11.81 11.88
C ILE A 37 -3.50 12.87 11.35
N LEU A 38 -3.83 14.16 11.50
CA LEU A 38 -2.94 15.24 11.09
C LEU A 38 -1.68 15.30 11.95
N SER A 39 -1.79 15.10 13.27
CA SER A 39 -0.65 14.99 14.18
C SER A 39 0.22 13.79 13.83
N LEU A 40 -0.37 12.65 13.48
CA LEU A 40 0.38 11.48 13.01
C LEU A 40 1.12 11.79 11.71
N ALA A 41 0.45 12.40 10.72
CA ALA A 41 1.11 12.85 9.49
C ALA A 41 2.28 13.79 9.78
N LEU A 42 2.07 14.78 10.66
CA LEU A 42 3.09 15.75 11.06
C LEU A 42 4.27 15.07 11.77
N LEU A 43 3.99 14.17 12.72
CA LEU A 43 5.01 13.39 13.44
C LEU A 43 5.82 12.51 12.48
N LEU A 44 5.21 11.97 11.44
CA LEU A 44 5.87 11.17 10.42
C LEU A 44 6.65 12.04 9.41
N THR A 45 6.32 13.34 9.28
CA THR A 45 7.11 14.31 8.49
C THR A 45 8.29 14.95 9.24
N LEU A 46 8.22 15.05 10.57
CA LEU A 46 9.10 15.92 11.37
C LEU A 46 10.54 15.40 11.64
N PRO A 47 10.89 14.10 11.51
CA PRO A 47 12.28 13.66 11.60
C PRO A 47 13.00 13.76 10.26
N SER A 48 13.93 14.71 10.21
CA SER A 48 15.06 14.82 9.29
C SER A 48 15.83 13.49 9.13
N ALA A 49 16.19 13.15 7.88
CA ALA A 49 17.17 12.17 7.46
C ALA A 49 16.95 10.70 7.95
N LEU A 50 16.63 9.84 6.99
CA LEU A 50 16.71 8.37 6.99
C LEU A 50 15.47 7.54 7.43
N ILE A 51 14.67 7.88 8.44
CA ILE A 51 13.59 6.96 8.89
C ILE A 51 12.45 7.80 9.52
N PRO A 52 11.27 7.96 8.86
CA PRO A 52 10.27 6.89 8.77
C PRO A 52 9.43 6.91 7.47
N ILE A 53 10.06 7.04 6.30
CA ILE A 53 9.34 7.04 5.02
C ILE A 53 8.51 5.75 4.84
N VAL A 54 9.07 4.60 5.20
CA VAL A 54 8.38 3.31 5.13
C VAL A 54 7.14 3.30 6.04
N PRO A 55 7.23 3.56 7.36
CA PRO A 55 6.05 3.68 8.21
C PRO A 55 4.99 4.67 7.70
N ALA A 56 5.42 5.83 7.20
CA ALA A 56 4.51 6.83 6.65
C ALA A 56 3.73 6.30 5.44
N SER A 57 4.42 5.59 4.56
CA SER A 57 3.83 4.98 3.36
C SER A 57 2.90 3.82 3.72
N LEU A 58 3.30 2.95 4.65
CA LEU A 58 2.44 1.85 5.12
C LEU A 58 1.16 2.35 5.80
N ALA A 59 1.27 3.37 6.65
CA ALA A 59 0.11 3.99 7.27
C ALA A 59 -0.77 4.72 6.23
N SER A 60 -0.17 5.32 5.19
CA SER A 60 -0.91 5.88 4.05
C SER A 60 -1.78 4.82 3.36
N ILE A 61 -1.20 3.64 3.05
CA ILE A 61 -1.92 2.54 2.41
C ILE A 61 -3.03 1.98 3.33
N ALA A 62 -2.76 1.84 4.63
CA ALA A 62 -3.77 1.43 5.60
C ALA A 62 -4.94 2.44 5.67
N LEU A 63 -4.66 3.75 5.63
CA LEU A 63 -5.69 4.79 5.59
C LEU A 63 -6.56 4.70 4.32
N ILE A 64 -5.96 4.40 3.16
CA ILE A 64 -6.74 4.08 1.94
C ILE A 64 -7.68 2.90 2.21
N GLY A 65 -7.18 1.84 2.84
CA GLY A 65 -7.95 0.65 3.19
C GLY A 65 -9.16 0.96 4.08
N PHE A 66 -8.95 1.71 5.17
CA PHE A 66 -10.03 2.11 6.08
C PHE A 66 -11.01 3.10 5.45
N LEU A 67 -10.53 4.04 4.65
CA LEU A 67 -11.41 4.95 3.91
C LEU A 67 -12.31 4.18 2.94
N ALA A 68 -11.74 3.26 2.17
CA ALA A 68 -12.51 2.40 1.27
C ALA A 68 -13.51 1.53 2.04
N ALA A 69 -13.08 0.89 3.14
CA ALA A 69 -13.95 0.10 4.00
C ALA A 69 -15.16 0.90 4.51
N SER A 70 -14.96 2.14 4.95
CA SER A 70 -16.04 3.02 5.43
C SER A 70 -17.07 3.37 4.36
N ARG A 71 -16.71 3.29 3.08
CA ARG A 71 -17.65 3.48 1.97
C ARG A 71 -18.39 2.20 1.61
N LEU A 72 -17.81 1.05 1.94
CA LEU A 72 -18.34 -0.27 1.63
C LEU A 72 -19.16 -0.88 2.76
N GLU A 73 -19.14 -0.29 3.96
CA GLU A 73 -19.84 -0.75 5.18
C GLU A 73 -21.28 -1.21 4.91
N HIS A 74 -22.07 -0.42 4.18
CA HIS A 74 -23.47 -0.76 3.89
C HIS A 74 -23.67 -1.61 2.61
N MET A 75 -22.60 -1.90 1.86
CA MET A 75 -22.66 -2.58 0.57
C MET A 75 -22.25 -4.05 0.66
N THR A 76 -21.47 -4.44 1.67
CA THR A 76 -20.90 -5.79 1.78
C THR A 76 -20.76 -6.23 3.23
N ARG A 77 -20.76 -7.54 3.45
CA ARG A 77 -20.57 -8.16 4.79
C ARG A 77 -19.11 -8.17 5.26
N TRP A 78 -18.17 -7.79 4.39
CA TRP A 78 -16.72 -7.83 4.65
C TRP A 78 -16.04 -6.52 4.24
N PRO A 79 -16.48 -5.37 4.75
CA PRO A 79 -16.05 -4.06 4.25
C PRO A 79 -14.55 -3.82 4.45
N ILE A 80 -13.94 -4.30 5.54
CA ILE A 80 -12.51 -4.10 5.81
C ILE A 80 -11.69 -4.91 4.83
N LEU A 81 -12.04 -6.18 4.59
CA LEU A 81 -11.38 -7.01 3.57
C LEU A 81 -11.40 -6.32 2.20
N TRP A 82 -12.57 -5.89 1.73
CA TRP A 82 -12.69 -5.24 0.42
C TRP A 82 -12.01 -3.88 0.37
N GLY A 83 -12.01 -3.12 1.47
CA GLY A 83 -11.27 -1.86 1.56
C GLY A 83 -9.77 -2.07 1.41
N PHE A 84 -9.21 -3.06 2.09
CA PHE A 84 -7.78 -3.41 1.99
C PHE A 84 -7.42 -4.08 0.65
N PHE A 85 -8.35 -4.80 0.01
CA PHE A 85 -8.18 -5.25 -1.37
C PHE A 85 -8.03 -4.07 -2.34
N ILE A 86 -8.89 -3.05 -2.22
CA ILE A 86 -8.78 -1.81 -2.99
C ILE A 86 -7.46 -1.09 -2.69
N ALA A 87 -7.06 -1.02 -1.42
CA ALA A 87 -5.77 -0.44 -1.03
C ALA A 87 -4.60 -1.19 -1.65
N GLY A 88 -4.66 -2.53 -1.73
CA GLY A 88 -3.67 -3.37 -2.40
C GLY A 88 -3.57 -3.08 -3.90
N ILE A 89 -4.70 -2.91 -4.59
CA ILE A 89 -4.73 -2.50 -6.01
C ILE A 89 -4.08 -1.13 -6.19
N VAL A 90 -4.57 -0.12 -5.46
CA VAL A 90 -4.10 1.27 -5.59
C VAL A 90 -2.60 1.35 -5.29
N SER A 91 -2.17 0.76 -4.18
CA SER A 91 -0.77 0.78 -3.79
C SER A 91 0.11 -0.03 -4.74
N GLY A 92 -0.37 -1.16 -5.27
CA GLY A 92 0.37 -1.95 -6.26
C GLY A 92 0.57 -1.21 -7.57
N LEU A 93 -0.44 -0.47 -8.04
CA LEU A 93 -0.33 0.39 -9.22
C LEU A 93 0.68 1.52 -8.98
N VAL A 94 0.63 2.18 -7.82
CA VAL A 94 1.61 3.22 -7.45
C VAL A 94 3.03 2.65 -7.38
N THR A 95 3.22 1.46 -6.82
CA THR A 95 4.52 0.78 -6.80
C THR A 95 5.04 0.53 -8.21
N VAL A 96 4.19 0.05 -9.12
CA VAL A 96 4.58 -0.17 -10.52
C VAL A 96 4.94 1.15 -11.21
N LEU A 97 4.20 2.23 -10.96
CA LEU A 97 4.49 3.55 -11.51
C LEU A 97 5.83 4.09 -10.99
N PHE A 98 6.04 4.05 -9.68
CA PHE A 98 7.31 4.45 -9.08
C PHE A 98 8.47 3.61 -9.57
N TRP A 99 8.28 2.35 -9.95
CA TRP A 99 9.38 1.53 -10.45
C TRP A 99 9.97 2.07 -11.75
N PHE A 100 9.11 2.55 -12.65
CA PHE A 100 9.54 3.13 -13.92
C PHE A 100 10.34 4.43 -13.73
N ASP A 101 10.11 5.14 -12.61
CA ASP A 101 10.83 6.36 -12.26
C ASP A 101 12.09 6.09 -11.40
N SER A 102 11.93 5.31 -10.33
CA SER A 102 12.96 4.90 -9.37
C SER A 102 12.51 3.67 -8.57
N SER A 103 13.22 2.55 -8.73
CA SER A 103 13.00 1.32 -7.96
C SER A 103 13.02 1.55 -6.44
N ASP A 104 13.84 2.49 -5.97
CA ASP A 104 13.96 2.81 -4.55
C ASP A 104 12.67 3.41 -3.99
N LEU A 105 12.01 4.30 -4.75
CA LEU A 105 10.71 4.87 -4.36
C LEU A 105 9.63 3.78 -4.25
N SER A 106 9.70 2.76 -5.10
CA SER A 106 8.79 1.60 -5.04
C SER A 106 8.97 0.83 -3.74
N PHE A 107 10.22 0.56 -3.37
CA PHE A 107 10.59 -0.11 -2.13
C PHE A 107 10.15 0.69 -0.90
N TYR A 108 10.42 2.00 -0.90
CA TYR A 108 10.05 2.86 0.23
C TYR A 108 8.53 3.05 0.38
N TYR A 109 7.79 3.03 -0.73
CA TYR A 109 6.34 3.18 -0.71
C TYR A 109 5.62 1.92 -0.22
N ASN A 110 5.96 0.76 -0.76
CA ASN A 110 5.20 -0.48 -0.53
C ASN A 110 6.12 -1.68 -0.27
N LEU A 111 6.93 -1.55 0.78
CA LEU A 111 7.91 -2.55 1.18
C LEU A 111 7.36 -4.00 1.20
N PRO A 112 6.18 -4.30 1.79
CA PRO A 112 5.65 -5.66 1.80
C PRO A 112 5.40 -6.22 0.40
N ALA A 113 4.88 -5.41 -0.53
CA ALA A 113 4.61 -5.83 -1.89
C ALA A 113 5.89 -6.06 -2.68
N VAL A 114 6.92 -5.24 -2.46
CA VAL A 114 8.23 -5.40 -3.12
C VAL A 114 8.92 -6.66 -2.63
N LEU A 115 9.02 -6.88 -1.31
CA LEU A 115 9.63 -8.09 -0.75
C LEU A 115 8.91 -9.37 -1.22
N LEU A 116 7.58 -9.38 -1.19
CA LEU A 116 6.80 -10.52 -1.67
C LEU A 116 6.93 -10.68 -3.18
N GLY A 117 6.94 -9.59 -3.95
CA GLY A 117 7.06 -9.61 -5.40
C GLY A 117 8.42 -10.11 -5.87
N ASP A 118 9.51 -9.70 -5.22
CA ASP A 118 10.86 -10.17 -5.51
C ASP A 118 10.97 -11.67 -5.24
N TYR A 119 10.43 -12.15 -4.11
CA TYR A 119 10.34 -13.58 -3.83
C TYR A 119 9.54 -14.34 -4.90
N LEU A 120 8.37 -13.83 -5.29
CA LEU A 120 7.54 -14.45 -6.33
C LEU A 120 8.23 -14.44 -7.69
N TYR A 121 8.97 -13.39 -8.01
CA TYR A 121 9.74 -13.27 -9.25
C TYR A 121 10.86 -14.31 -9.32
N GLU A 122 11.69 -14.41 -8.28
CA GLU A 122 12.76 -15.41 -8.20
C GLU A 122 12.20 -16.83 -8.24
N LEU A 123 11.14 -17.08 -7.49
CA LEU A 123 10.45 -18.37 -7.50
C LEU A 123 9.92 -18.71 -8.90
N SER A 124 9.38 -17.73 -9.61
CA SER A 124 8.86 -17.92 -10.98
C SER A 124 9.98 -18.29 -11.95
N ILE A 125 11.15 -17.64 -11.84
CA ILE A 125 12.32 -17.98 -12.65
C ILE A 125 12.77 -19.41 -12.36
N ALA A 126 12.82 -19.79 -11.08
CA ALA A 126 13.30 -21.11 -10.66
C ALA A 126 12.34 -22.26 -11.03
N THR A 127 11.03 -22.01 -11.07
CA THR A 127 10.01 -23.06 -11.22
C THR A 127 9.33 -23.10 -12.59
N ILE A 128 9.18 -21.94 -13.25
CA ILE A 128 8.48 -21.81 -14.53
C ILE A 128 9.44 -21.41 -15.65
N GLY A 129 10.47 -20.63 -15.33
CA GLY A 129 11.46 -20.13 -16.28
C GLY A 129 12.64 -21.05 -16.52
N ASP A 130 13.66 -20.50 -17.18
CA ASP A 130 14.99 -21.09 -17.31
C ASP A 130 16.01 -20.24 -16.53
N PRO A 131 16.44 -20.69 -15.33
CA PRO A 131 17.40 -19.96 -14.50
C PRO A 131 18.82 -19.96 -15.07
N THR A 132 19.13 -20.82 -16.06
CA THR A 132 20.46 -20.88 -16.69
C THR A 132 20.62 -19.88 -17.83
N SER A 133 19.51 -19.32 -18.33
CA SER A 133 19.50 -18.34 -19.40
C SER A 133 19.96 -16.97 -18.91
N SER A 134 20.83 -16.31 -19.68
CA SER A 134 21.15 -14.89 -19.48
C SER A 134 19.92 -13.97 -19.65
N TYR A 135 18.82 -14.51 -20.17
CA TYR A 135 17.54 -13.83 -20.37
C TYR A 135 16.43 -14.44 -19.50
N ALA A 136 16.76 -15.02 -18.34
CA ALA A 136 15.83 -15.69 -17.43
C ALA A 136 14.52 -14.92 -17.20
N HIS A 137 14.57 -13.59 -17.09
CA HIS A 137 13.41 -12.73 -16.88
C HIS A 137 12.38 -12.76 -18.03
N TYR A 138 12.83 -13.06 -19.25
CA TYR A 138 11.97 -13.19 -20.43
C TYR A 138 11.39 -14.60 -20.57
N THR A 139 11.83 -15.56 -19.76
CA THR A 139 11.39 -16.96 -19.81
C THR A 139 10.11 -17.20 -19.00
N ILE A 140 9.76 -16.27 -18.09
CA ILE A 140 8.52 -16.32 -17.31
C ILE A 140 7.41 -15.44 -17.92
N PRO A 141 6.11 -15.71 -17.67
CA PRO A 141 5.01 -14.88 -18.15
C PRO A 141 5.09 -13.41 -17.70
N PRO A 142 4.65 -12.43 -18.52
CA PRO A 142 4.74 -11.00 -18.20
C PRO A 142 4.18 -10.57 -16.83
N PRO A 143 3.05 -11.09 -16.33
CA PRO A 143 2.54 -10.70 -15.02
C PRO A 143 3.45 -11.07 -13.84
N LEU A 144 4.36 -12.03 -14.03
CA LEU A 144 5.32 -12.45 -13.02
C LEU A 144 6.66 -11.72 -13.14
N ARG A 145 6.83 -10.83 -14.13
CA ARG A 145 8.06 -10.04 -14.32
C ARG A 145 8.01 -8.76 -13.49
N THR A 146 9.16 -8.23 -13.12
CA THR A 146 9.25 -6.88 -12.57
C THR A 146 8.96 -5.83 -13.66
N PRO A 147 8.25 -4.74 -13.33
CA PRO A 147 7.60 -4.47 -12.04
C PRO A 147 6.22 -5.09 -11.85
N TRP A 148 5.63 -5.69 -12.89
CA TRP A 148 4.23 -6.13 -12.88
C TRP A 148 3.86 -7.08 -11.75
N VAL A 149 4.81 -7.92 -11.29
CA VAL A 149 4.66 -8.83 -10.15
C VAL A 149 4.32 -8.12 -8.83
N TYR A 150 4.68 -6.84 -8.70
CA TYR A 150 4.39 -6.06 -7.49
C TYR A 150 2.91 -5.75 -7.32
N LEU A 151 2.13 -5.69 -8.41
CA LEU A 151 0.68 -5.48 -8.33
C LEU A 151 -0.04 -6.67 -7.66
N PRO A 152 0.04 -7.92 -8.16
CA PRO A 152 -0.58 -9.05 -7.49
C PRO A 152 0.03 -9.30 -6.10
N ALA A 153 1.34 -9.08 -5.91
CA ALA A 153 1.95 -9.17 -4.58
C ALA A 153 1.33 -8.17 -3.59
N SER A 154 1.12 -6.92 -4.01
CA SER A 154 0.46 -5.90 -3.20
C SER A 154 -0.98 -6.27 -2.85
N ILE A 155 -1.75 -6.76 -3.83
CA ILE A 155 -3.13 -7.23 -3.59
C ILE A 155 -3.13 -8.33 -2.53
N VAL A 156 -2.26 -9.33 -2.64
CA VAL A 156 -2.17 -10.44 -1.68
C VAL A 156 -1.75 -9.94 -0.29
N ALA A 157 -0.70 -9.12 -0.22
CA ALA A 157 -0.17 -8.62 1.04
C ALA A 157 -1.23 -7.81 1.82
N TRP A 158 -1.85 -6.83 1.16
CA TRP A 158 -2.82 -5.97 1.83
C TRP A 158 -4.17 -6.65 2.07
N SER A 159 -4.63 -7.52 1.17
CA SER A 159 -5.83 -8.32 1.44
C SER A 159 -5.64 -9.24 2.63
N SER A 160 -4.45 -9.80 2.82
CA SER A 160 -4.12 -10.63 4.01
C SER A 160 -4.23 -9.81 5.30
N VAL A 161 -3.72 -8.58 5.30
CA VAL A 161 -3.92 -7.62 6.42
C VAL A 161 -5.41 -7.36 6.64
N GLY A 162 -6.17 -7.11 5.56
CA GLY A 162 -7.61 -6.93 5.62
C GLY A 162 -8.35 -8.11 6.25
N VAL A 163 -8.01 -9.35 5.86
CA VAL A 163 -8.58 -10.58 6.45
C VAL A 163 -8.32 -10.63 7.96
N VAL A 164 -7.09 -10.36 8.39
CA VAL A 164 -6.72 -10.40 9.82
C VAL A 164 -7.50 -9.35 10.62
N ILE A 165 -7.58 -8.12 10.12
CA ILE A 165 -8.29 -7.03 10.80
C ILE A 165 -9.80 -7.31 10.84
N GLU A 166 -10.39 -7.75 9.73
CA GLU A 166 -11.81 -8.11 9.64
C GLU A 166 -12.17 -9.26 10.59
N ALA A 167 -11.33 -10.30 10.65
CA ALA A 167 -11.51 -11.43 11.57
C ALA A 167 -11.42 -10.98 13.03
N ALA A 168 -10.46 -10.13 13.37
CA ALA A 168 -10.31 -9.56 14.71
C ALA A 168 -11.52 -8.70 15.09
N ALA A 169 -11.98 -7.82 14.20
CA ALA A 169 -13.15 -6.97 14.43
C ALA A 169 -14.39 -7.81 14.75
N LYS A 170 -14.60 -8.89 14.00
CA LYS A 170 -15.71 -9.84 14.23
C LYS A 170 -15.56 -10.63 15.53
N LEU A 171 -14.36 -11.11 15.83
CA LEU A 171 -14.08 -11.87 17.05
C LEU A 171 -14.35 -11.05 18.32
N PHE A 172 -13.92 -9.78 18.33
CA PHE A 172 -14.05 -8.89 19.48
C PHE A 172 -15.32 -8.05 19.48
N ARG A 173 -16.19 -8.18 18.46
CA ARG A 173 -17.39 -7.35 18.26
C ARG A 173 -17.06 -5.85 18.28
N ILE A 174 -15.88 -5.47 17.79
CA ILE A 174 -15.41 -4.08 17.79
C ILE A 174 -16.08 -3.36 16.62
N GLY A 175 -17.12 -2.59 16.94
CA GLY A 175 -17.93 -1.91 15.95
C GLY A 175 -18.68 -2.94 15.10
N GLN A 176 -19.99 -3.02 15.25
CA GLN A 176 -20.78 -3.66 14.21
C GLN A 176 -20.77 -2.70 13.01
N TRP A 177 -19.71 -2.79 12.20
CA TRP A 177 -19.61 -2.22 10.86
C TRP A 177 -20.63 -2.93 9.96
#